data_AF-A0A1S2XNT1-F1
#
_entry.id   AF-A0A1S2XNT1-F1
#
_cell.length_a   1.000
_cell.length_b   1.000
_cell.length_c   1.000
_cell.angle_alpha   90.00
_cell.angle_beta   90.00
_cell.angle_gamma   90.00
#
_symmetry.space_group_name_H-M   'P 1'
#
loop_
_entity.id
_entity.type
_entity.pdbx_description
1 polymer ?
#
loop_
_entity_poly.entity_id
_entity_poly.type
_entity_poly.pdbx_seq_one_letter_code
_entity_poly.pdbx_strand_id
1 'polypeptide(L)' 'MPSKDSTPPPYQSAAKISDSQCFPQYTASLKCLEEFNSDKSKCQEHFDVYKECKKKEREARLERNKSRSLFS' A
#
# COMPACT_ATOMS: atom_id res chain seq x y z
N MET A 1 21.19 0.09 -36.78
CA MET A 1 21.22 -0.60 -35.47
C MET A 1 19.81 -0.60 -34.90
N PRO A 2 19.25 -1.75 -34.50
CA PRO A 2 17.87 -1.86 -34.04
C PRO A 2 17.69 -1.55 -32.55
N SER A 3 16.43 -1.30 -32.18
CA SER A 3 15.82 -1.48 -30.84
C SER A 3 15.86 -0.30 -29.87
N LYS A 4 14.70 0.36 -29.72
CA LYS A 4 13.86 0.13 -28.54
C LYS A 4 12.47 0.73 -28.75
N ASP A 5 11.50 -0.16 -28.84
CA ASP A 5 10.07 0.08 -28.75
C ASP A 5 9.74 1.11 -27.67
N SER A 6 9.22 2.26 -28.10
CA SER A 6 8.50 3.20 -27.24
C SER A 6 7.10 2.65 -26.96
N THR A 7 7.01 1.51 -26.26
CA THR A 7 5.77 1.14 -25.58
C THR A 7 5.74 1.91 -24.26
N PRO A 8 4.73 2.77 -24.00
CA PRO A 8 4.59 3.40 -22.70
C PRO A 8 4.46 2.29 -21.66
N PRO A 9 5.19 2.34 -20.53
CA PRO A 9 5.11 1.30 -19.52
C PRO A 9 3.66 1.12 -19.08
N PRO A 10 3.15 -0.11 -18.94
CA PRO A 10 1.80 -0.34 -18.46
C PRO A 10 1.70 0.29 -17.08
N TYR A 11 0.86 1.32 -16.99
CA TYR A 11 0.55 2.14 -15.83
C TYR A 11 1.03 1.53 -14.50
N GLN A 12 2.20 1.97 -14.00
CA GLN A 12 2.78 1.50 -12.72
C GLN A 12 2.02 2.06 -11.51
N SER A 13 0.70 1.89 -11.45
CA SER A 13 -0.11 2.52 -10.40
C SER A 13 -0.70 1.56 -9.38
N ALA A 14 -0.71 0.25 -9.65
CA ALA A 14 -1.13 -0.74 -8.67
C ALA A 14 0.11 -1.32 -7.99
N ALA A 15 0.73 -0.56 -7.09
CA ALA A 15 1.67 -1.13 -6.14
C ALA A 15 0.97 -2.31 -5.45
N LYS A 16 1.52 -3.52 -5.59
CA LYS A 16 0.88 -4.71 -5.01
C LYS A 16 0.86 -4.55 -3.50
N ILE A 17 -0.11 -5.17 -2.83
CA ILE A 17 -0.20 -5.10 -1.36
C ILE A 17 1.10 -5.62 -0.72
N SER A 18 1.77 -6.58 -1.38
CA SER A 18 3.11 -7.10 -1.04
C SER A 18 4.22 -6.04 -1.03
N ASP A 19 4.10 -5.01 -1.86
CA ASP A 19 5.12 -3.98 -2.04
C ASP A 19 4.88 -2.79 -1.10
N SER A 20 3.75 -2.80 -0.40
CA SER A 20 3.42 -1.77 0.58
C SER A 20 4.14 -2.02 1.91
N GLN A 21 4.58 -0.94 2.57
CA GLN A 21 5.15 -1.01 3.92
C GLN A 21 4.14 -1.55 4.96
N CYS A 22 2.86 -1.59 4.58
CA CYS A 22 1.74 -2.07 5.39
C CYS A 22 1.48 -3.57 5.24
N PHE A 23 2.22 -4.27 4.36
CA PHE A 23 2.11 -5.71 4.16
C PHE A 23 2.27 -6.55 5.44
N PRO A 24 3.18 -6.24 6.38
CA PRO A 24 3.30 -6.99 7.63
C PRO A 24 2.02 -6.94 8.48
N GLN A 25 1.35 -5.79 8.50
CA GLN A 25 0.12 -5.61 9.26
C GLN A 25 -1.07 -6.28 8.58
N TYR A 26 -1.10 -6.22 7.24
CA TYR A 26 -2.08 -6.96 6.45
C TYR A 26 -1.97 -8.47 6.69
N THR A 27 -0.76 -9.03 6.60
CA THR A 27 -0.54 -10.46 6.85
C THR A 27 -0.83 -10.86 8.30
N ALA A 28 -0.53 -10.00 9.28
CA ALA A 28 -0.93 -10.22 10.68
C ALA A 28 -2.46 -10.25 10.84
N SER A 29 -3.19 -9.34 10.18
CA SER A 29 -4.66 -9.34 10.22
C SER A 29 -5.26 -10.62 9.62
N LEU A 30 -4.67 -11.16 8.54
CA LEU A 30 -5.10 -12.42 7.92
C LEU A 30 -4.82 -13.62 8.82
N LYS A 31 -3.64 -13.70 9.44
CA LYS A 31 -3.30 -14.76 10.41
C LYS A 31 -4.26 -14.75 11.60
N CYS A 32 -4.60 -13.56 12.10
CA CYS A 32 -5.56 -13.42 13.19
C CYS A 32 -6.95 -13.94 12.78
N LEU A 33 -7.41 -13.66 11.55
CA LEU A 33 -8.67 -14.22 11.05
C LEU A 33 -8.63 -15.76 10.94
N GLU A 34 -7.49 -16.33 10.54
CA GLU A 34 -7.30 -17.80 10.48
C GLU A 34 -7.38 -18.42 11.88
N GLU A 35 -6.77 -17.78 12.89
CA GLU A 35 -6.72 -18.29 14.26
C GLU A 35 -8.05 -18.17 15.01
N PHE A 36 -8.78 -17.07 14.80
CA PHE A 36 -10.04 -16.81 15.50
C PHE A 36 -11.29 -17.14 14.70
N ASN A 37 -11.21 -18.03 13.69
CA ASN A 37 -12.36 -18.43 12.86
C ASN A 37 -13.12 -17.23 12.26
N SER A 38 -12.39 -16.21 11.79
CA SER A 38 -12.94 -14.97 11.24
C SER A 38 -13.65 -14.04 12.25
N ASP A 39 -13.42 -14.17 13.56
CA ASP A 39 -13.84 -13.19 14.56
C ASP A 39 -13.09 -11.85 14.37
N LYS A 40 -13.66 -10.98 13.53
CA LYS A 40 -13.10 -9.66 13.21
C LYS A 40 -12.90 -8.78 14.44
N SER A 41 -13.74 -8.93 15.46
CA SER A 41 -13.67 -8.16 16.71
C SER A 41 -12.35 -8.35 17.44
N LYS A 42 -11.77 -9.56 17.42
CA LYS A 42 -10.48 -9.87 18.06
C LYS A 42 -9.30 -9.36 17.24
N CYS A 43 -9.49 -9.22 15.93
CA CYS A 43 -8.46 -8.77 14.98
C CYS A 43 -8.56 -7.29 14.60
N GLN A 44 -9.46 -6.55 15.26
CA GLN A 44 -9.78 -5.16 14.94
C GLN A 44 -8.55 -4.25 15.00
N GLU A 45 -7.68 -4.47 15.99
CA GLU A 45 -6.43 -3.74 16.15
C GLU A 45 -5.51 -3.88 14.93
N HIS A 46 -5.33 -5.10 14.40
CA HIS A 46 -4.51 -5.32 13.19
C HIS A 46 -5.08 -4.60 11.96
N PHE A 47 -6.41 -4.55 11.82
CA PHE A 47 -7.05 -3.80 10.74
C PHE A 47 -6.88 -2.30 10.90
N ASP A 48 -6.98 -1.78 12.12
CA ASP A 48 -6.84 -0.36 12.37
C ASP A 48 -5.39 0.10 12.18
N VAL A 49 -4.41 -0.67 12.65
CA VAL A 49 -2.98 -0.43 12.36
C VAL A 49 -2.71 -0.49 10.85
N TYR A 50 -3.30 -1.45 10.11
CA TYR A 50 -3.18 -1.51 8.65
C TYR A 50 -3.77 -0.26 7.96
N LYS A 51 -4.95 0.19 8.38
CA LYS A 51 -5.58 1.43 7.85
C LYS A 51 -4.72 2.65 8.13
N GLU A 52 -4.21 2.80 9.35
CA GLU A 52 -3.31 3.89 9.70
C GLU A 52 -2.05 3.88 8.86
N CYS A 53 -1.47 2.70 8.62
CA CYS A 53 -0.32 2.56 7.75
C CYS A 53 -0.64 3.02 6.31
N LYS A 54 -1.77 2.57 5.74
CA LYS A 54 -2.19 3.01 4.39
C LYS A 54 -2.48 4.51 4.33
N LYS A 55 -2.98 5.10 5.41
CA LYS A 55 -3.20 6.55 5.53
C LYS A 55 -1.88 7.30 5.50
N LYS A 56 -0.88 6.88 6.29
CA LYS A 56 0.48 7.46 6.29
C LYS A 56 1.15 7.35 4.92
N GLU A 57 1.02 6.20 4.26
CA GLU A 57 1.58 6.01 2.91
C GLU A 57 0.97 6.98 1.88
N ARG A 58 -0.35 7.23 1.98
CA ARG A 58 -1.05 8.22 1.16
C ARG A 58 -0.60 9.64 1.47
N GLU A 59 -0.49 10.00 2.75
CA GLU A 59 -0.02 11.33 3.18
C GLU A 59 1.40 11.61 2.70
N ALA A 60 2.32 10.65 2.84
CA ALA A 60 3.69 10.76 2.32
C ALA A 60 3.75 10.88 0.79
N ARG A 61 2.77 10.33 0.05
CA ARG A 61 2.63 10.58 -1.39
C ARG A 61 2.09 11.98 -1.68
N LEU A 62 1.13 12.46 -0.91
CA LEU A 62 0.56 13.79 -1.07
C LEU A 62 1.57 14.90 -0.77
N GLU A 63 2.36 14.77 0.30
CA GLU A 63 3.43 15.72 0.64
C GLU A 63 4.51 15.79 -0.46
N ARG A 64 4.90 14.64 -1.02
CA ARG A 64 5.81 14.61 -2.18
C ARG A 64 5.20 15.22 -3.44
N ASN A 65 3.90 15.10 -3.65
CA ASN A 65 3.24 15.74 -4.79
C ASN A 65 3.16 17.26 -4.60
N LYS A 66 2.83 17.69 -3.38
CA LYS A 66 2.76 19.10 -3.00
C LYS A 66 4.13 19.79 -3.17
N SER A 67 5.21 19.15 -2.74
CA SER A 67 6.56 19.72 -2.93
C SER A 67 6.99 19.79 -4.40
N ARG A 68 6.57 18.84 -5.24
CA ARG A 68 6.83 18.89 -6.70
C ARG A 68 6.03 19.97 -7.42
N SER A 69 4.80 20.25 -6.96
CA SER A 69 3.94 21.30 -7.52
C SER A 69 4.44 22.72 -7.26
N LEU A 70 5.28 22.93 -6.23
CA LEU A 70 5.76 24.28 -5.87
C LEU A 70 7.04 24.70 -6.61
N PHE A 71 7.63 23.81 -7.43
CA PHE A 71 8.83 24.06 -8.23
C PHE A 71 8.60 23.82 -9.74
N SER A 72 7.35 23.84 -10.22
CA SER A 72 7.00 23.83 -11.65
C SER A 72 6.65 25.22 -12.16
#